data_AF-A0A4R3MYI7-F1
#
_entry.id   AF-A0A4R3MYI7-F1
#
_cell.length_a   1.000
_cell.length_b   1.000
_cell.length_c   1.000
_cell.angle_alpha   90.00
_cell.angle_beta   90.00
_cell.angle_gamma   90.00
#
_symmetry.space_group_name_H-M   'P 1'
#
loop_
_entity.id
_entity.type
_entity.pdbx_description
1 polymer ?
#
loop_
_entity_poly.entity_id
_entity_poly.type
_entity_poly.pdbx_seq_one_letter_code
_entity_poly.pdbx_strand_id
1 'polypeptide(L)' 'MLRKTIPDVQLPDLNGNQVSIRDFRGKKTLIFMWASW' A
#
# COMPACT_ATOMS: atom_id res chain seq x y z
N MET A 1 15.73 -3.69 -18.34
CA MET A 1 14.36 -4.22 -18.16
C MET A 1 13.86 -3.78 -16.77
N LEU A 2 12.94 -2.81 -16.67
CA LEU A 2 12.48 -2.22 -15.40
C LEU A 2 11.22 -2.92 -14.84
N ARG A 3 11.22 -4.25 -14.72
CA ARG A 3 10.14 -4.98 -14.02
C ARG A 3 10.61 -5.39 -12.62
N LYS A 4 10.72 -4.41 -11.73
CA LYS A 4 10.90 -4.69 -10.30
C LYS A 4 9.52 -4.78 -9.65
N THR A 5 9.18 -5.95 -9.12
CA THR A 5 7.96 -6.14 -8.31
C THR A 5 8.07 -5.26 -7.07
N ILE A 6 7.00 -4.54 -6.73
CA ILE A 6 6.95 -3.81 -5.47
C ILE A 6 7.11 -4.83 -4.32
N PRO A 7 8.00 -4.56 -3.35
CA PRO A 7 8.11 -5.39 -2.16
C PRO A 7 6.78 -5.39 -1.41
N ASP A 8 6.51 -6.46 -0.68
CA ASP A 8 5.32 -6.50 0.16
C ASP A 8 5.50 -5.55 1.34
N VAL A 9 4.81 -4.42 1.29
CA VAL A 9 4.78 -3.44 2.36
C VAL A 9 3.54 -3.69 3.19
N GLN A 10 3.73 -3.79 4.50
CA GLN A 10 2.63 -3.91 5.45
C GLN A 10 2.59 -2.68 6.35
N LEU A 11 1.41 -2.07 6.48
CA LEU A 11 1.18 -0.89 7.31
C LEU A 11 -0.13 -1.07 8.10
N PRO A 12 -0.24 -0.46 9.29
CA PRO A 12 -1.49 -0.43 10.01
C PRO A 12 -2.48 0.49 9.28
N ASP A 13 -3.74 0.09 9.22
CA ASP A 13 -4.84 0.96 8.83
C ASP A 13 -5.22 1.92 9.98
N LEU A 14 -6.25 2.75 9.76
CA LEU A 14 -6.74 3.72 10.74
C LEU A 14 -7.31 3.06 12.01
N ASN A 15 -7.63 1.77 11.97
CA ASN A 15 -8.12 1.00 13.11
C ASN A 15 -6.99 0.18 13.77
N GLY A 16 -5.76 0.27 13.27
CA GLY A 16 -4.61 -0.50 13.76
C GLY A 16 -4.49 -1.92 13.20
N ASN A 17 -5.33 -2.32 12.24
CA ASN A 17 -5.20 -3.63 11.60
C ASN A 17 -4.01 -3.63 10.64
N GLN A 18 -3.23 -4.70 10.62
CA GLN A 18 -2.19 -4.85 9.59
C GLN A 18 -2.81 -5.11 8.21
N VAL A 19 -2.40 -4.29 7.24
CA VAL A 19 -2.81 -4.43 5.84
C VAL A 19 -1.57 -4.54 4.95
N SER A 20 -1.60 -5.45 3.98
CA SER A 20 -0.56 -5.62 2.97
C SER A 20 -0.90 -4.88 1.68
N ILE A 21 0.10 -4.33 0.99
CA ILE A 21 -0.06 -3.78 -0.36
C ILE A 21 -0.62 -4.81 -1.36
N ARG A 22 -0.45 -6.11 -1.08
CA ARG A 22 -0.94 -7.21 -1.91
C ARG A 22 -2.46 -7.37 -1.86
N ASP A 23 -3.11 -6.91 -0.79
CA ASP A 23 -4.58 -6.99 -0.58
C ASP A 23 -5.35 -6.11 -1.58
N PHE A 24 -4.64 -5.19 -2.24
CA PHE A 24 -5.14 -4.27 -3.24
C PHE A 24 -4.87 -4.69 -4.70
N ARG A 25 -4.23 -5.85 -4.92
CA ARG A 25 -3.95 -6.34 -6.29
C ARG A 25 -5.24 -6.59 -7.06
N GLY A 26 -5.25 -6.19 -8.33
CA GLY A 26 -6.41 -6.31 -9.21
C GLY A 26 -7.48 -5.23 -9.00
N LYS A 27 -7.33 -4.35 -7.99
CA LYS A 27 -8.23 -3.22 -7.76
C LYS A 27 -7.64 -1.94 -8.35
N LYS A 28 -8.50 -1.02 -8.79
CA LYS A 28 -8.09 0.35 -9.10
C LYS A 28 -7.77 1.05 -7.78
N THR A 29 -6.48 1.19 -7.48
CA THR A 29 -6.00 1.66 -6.17
C THR A 29 -5.09 2.87 -6.38
N LEU A 30 -5.28 3.90 -5.56
CA LEU A 30 -4.44 5.10 -5.52
C LEU A 30 -3.61 5.08 -4.23
N ILE A 31 -2.30 5.27 -4.35
CA ILE A 31 -1.44 5.55 -3.20
C ILE A 31 -1.44 7.06 -3.01
N PHE A 32 -1.89 7.51 -1.85
CA PHE A 32 -1.93 8.91 -1.48
C PHE A 32 -1.08 9.12 -0.23
N MET A 33 -0.02 9.93 -0.35
CA MET A 33 0.81 10.36 0.77
C MET A 33 0.40 11.78 1.17
N TRP A 34 0.20 12.00 2.47
CA TRP A 34 -0.14 13.30 3.03
C TRP A 34 0.49 13.47 4.40
N ALA A 35 0.57 14.71 4.84
CA ALA A 35 0.93 15.08 6.20
C ALA A 35 0.14 16.35 6.58
N SER A 36 -0.06 16.57 7.88
CA SER A 36 -0.84 17.69 8.41
C SER A 36 -0.04 18.97 8.61
N TRP A 37 1.25 18.95 8.31
CA TRP A 37 2.18 20.05 8.49
C TRP A 37 2.48 20.74 7.15
#